data_AF-A0AAU5Q2M3-F1
#
_entry.id   AF-A0AAU5Q2M3-F1
#
_cell.length_a   1.000
_cell.length_b   1.000
_cell.length_c   1.000
_cell.angle_alpha   90.00
_cell.angle_beta   90.00
_cell.angle_gamma   90.00
#
_symmetry.space_group_name_H-M   'P 1'
#
loop_
_entity.id
_entity.type
_entity.pdbx_description
1 polymer ?
#
loop_
_entity_poly.entity_id
_entity_poly.type
_entity_poly.pdbx_seq_one_letter_code
_entity_poly.pdbx_strand_id
1 'polypeptide(L)' 'MGRTDDEIRKARKGWMASDRFGEVKGYEGDRLDATGVPATQLKARRRVR' A
#
# COMPACT_ATOMS: atom_id res chain seq x y z
N MET A 1 7.80 3.92 -2.31
CA MET A 1 7.73 2.46 -2.14
C MET A 1 8.44 2.08 -0.85
N GLY A 2 7.73 1.46 0.12
CA GLY A 2 8.28 1.08 1.42
C GLY A 2 9.30 -0.05 1.31
N ARG A 3 10.42 0.09 2.02
CA ARG A 3 11.53 -0.87 2.11
C ARG A 3 11.44 -1.75 3.35
N THR A 4 10.53 -1.47 4.28
CA THR A 4 10.28 -2.28 5.48
C THR A 4 8.79 -2.63 5.65
N ASP A 5 8.52 -3.69 6.42
CA ASP A 5 7.14 -4.13 6.74
C ASP A 5 6.33 -3.04 7.46
N ASP A 6 6.98 -2.28 8.36
CA ASP A 6 6.35 -1.17 9.07
C ASP A 6 5.95 -0.03 8.11
N GLU A 7 6.81 0.31 7.14
CA GLU A 7 6.50 1.30 6.11
C GLU A 7 5.33 0.87 5.22
N ILE A 8 5.24 -0.43 4.88
CA ILE A 8 4.13 -0.99 4.11
C ILE A 8 2.82 -0.89 4.92
N ARG A 9 2.84 -1.26 6.21
CA ARG A 9 1.67 -1.15 7.08
C ARG A 9 1.24 0.31 7.27
N LYS A 10 2.18 1.23 7.44
CA LYS A 10 1.89 2.68 7.56
C LYS A 10 1.30 3.24 6.27
N ALA A 11 1.83 2.86 5.11
CA ALA A 11 1.28 3.26 3.81
C ALA A 11 -0.14 2.70 3.59
N ARG A 12 -0.39 1.43 3.96
CA ARG A 12 -1.74 0.83 3.91
C ARG A 12 -2.73 1.58 4.81
N LYS A 13 -2.35 1.88 6.05
CA LYS A 13 -3.19 2.69 6.96
C LYS A 13 -3.47 4.07 6.36
N GLY A 14 -2.47 4.70 5.75
CA GLY A 14 -2.65 5.96 5.02
C GLY A 14 -3.62 5.83 3.85
N TRP A 15 -3.54 4.76 3.06
CA TRP A 15 -4.42 4.55 1.91
C TRP A 15 -5.88 4.39 2.30
N MET A 16 -6.15 3.68 3.40
CA MET A 16 -7.50 3.42 3.91
C MET A 16 -8.09 4.63 4.66
N ALA A 17 -7.26 5.43 5.33
CA ALA A 17 -7.74 6.51 6.22
C ALA A 17 -7.59 7.92 5.65
N SER A 18 -6.97 8.11 4.50
CA SER A 18 -6.57 9.43 4.02
C SER A 18 -6.81 9.67 2.54
N ASP A 19 -7.22 10.91 2.24
CA ASP A 19 -7.25 11.52 0.92
C ASP A 19 -5.86 12.02 0.46
N ARG A 20 -4.78 11.73 1.20
CA ARG A 20 -3.41 12.14 0.81
C ARG A 20 -2.92 11.60 -0.53
N PHE A 21 -3.64 10.64 -1.11
CA PHE A 21 -3.33 10.08 -2.43
C PHE A 21 -4.07 10.79 -3.57
N GLY A 22 -4.90 11.79 -3.25
CA GLY A 22 -5.74 12.50 -4.20
C GLY A 22 -6.93 11.68 -4.67
N GLU A 23 -7.80 12.35 -5.44
CA GLU A 23 -9.00 11.78 -6.03
C GLU A 23 -8.79 11.56 -7.54
N VAL A 24 -9.12 10.37 -8.03
CA VAL A 24 -9.11 10.08 -9.47
C VAL A 24 -10.43 10.55 -10.07
N LYS A 25 -10.39 11.58 -10.92
CA LYS A 25 -11.57 12.06 -11.67
C LYS A 25 -11.69 11.30 -12.99
N GLY A 26 -12.93 10.93 -13.37
CA GLY A 26 -13.21 10.25 -14.63
C GLY A 26 -13.09 8.73 -14.60
N TYR A 27 -12.91 8.12 -13.42
CA TYR A 27 -13.07 6.68 -13.22
C TYR A 27 -14.47 6.41 -12.68
N GLU A 28 -15.28 5.67 -13.45
CA GLU A 28 -16.63 5.27 -13.04
C GLU A 28 -16.51 4.03 -12.14
N GLY A 29 -16.14 4.24 -10.88
CA GLY A 29 -16.00 3.17 -9.90
C GLY A 29 -15.54 3.67 -8.54
N ASP A 30 -15.93 2.95 -7.50
CA ASP A 30 -15.50 3.23 -6.14
C ASP A 30 -13.99 3.04 -5.97
N ARG A 31 -13.43 3.69 -4.95
CA ARG A 31 -12.01 3.55 -4.60
C ARG A 31 -11.69 2.09 -4.28
N LEU A 32 -10.67 1.55 -4.93
CA LEU A 32 -10.19 0.20 -4.69
C LEU A 32 -9.60 0.08 -3.27
N ASP A 33 -10.16 -0.85 -2.49
CA ASP A 33 -9.64 -1.20 -1.17
C ASP A 33 -8.28 -1.88 -1.27
N ALA A 34 -7.40 -1.59 -0.30
CA ALA A 34 -6.14 -2.31 -0.19
C ALA A 34 -6.40 -3.77 0.23
N THR A 35 -5.92 -4.71 -0.58
CA THR A 35 -5.97 -6.14 -0.27
C THR A 35 -5.26 -6.47 1.06
N GLY A 36 -5.64 -7.59 1.68
CA GLY A 36 -5.09 -8.02 2.96
C GLY A 36 -3.58 -8.28 2.87
N VAL A 37 -2.80 -7.69 3.78
CA VAL A 37 -1.36 -7.96 3.88
C VAL A 37 -1.19 -9.30 4.61
N PRO A 38 -0.38 -10.24 4.10
CA PRO A 38 -0.10 -11.48 4.81
C PRO A 38 0.55 -11.19 6.17
N ALA A 39 0.16 -11.95 7.19
CA ALA A 39 0.72 -11.83 8.54
C ALA A 39 2.19 -12.27 8.61
N THR A 40 2.62 -13.11 7.66
CA THR A 40 4.00 -13.54 7.51
C THR A 40 4.86 -12.41 6.95
N GLN A 41 6.01 -12.17 7.57
CA GLN A 41 6.98 -11.18 7.09
C GLN A 41 7.35 -11.44 5.63
N LEU A 42 7.23 -10.39 4.80
CA LEU A 42 7.65 -10.43 3.41
C LEU A 42 9.16 -10.53 3.34
N LYS A 43 9.66 -11.55 2.63
CA LYS A 43 11.10 -11.69 2.37
C LYS A 43 11.55 -10.58 1.44
N ALA A 44 12.42 -9.70 1.93
CA ALA A 44 13.02 -8.65 1.11
C ALA A 44 13.73 -9.27 -0.11
N ARG A 45 13.45 -8.74 -1.32
CA ARG A 45 14.16 -9.19 -2.52
C ARG A 45 15.66 -8.87 -2.37
N ARG A 46 16.49 -9.90 -2.49
CA ARG A 46 17.95 -9.76 -2.47
C ARG A 46 18.37 -8.91 -3.67
N ARG A 47 19.22 -7.91 -3.44
CA ARG A 47 19.80 -7.08 -4.50
C ARG A 47 20.68 -7.99 -5.37
N VAL A 48 20.34 -8.15 -6.65
CA VAL A 48 21.28 -8.68 -7.65
C VAL A 48 22.31 -7.57 -7.88
N ARG A 49 23.59 -7.86 -7.64
CA ARG A 49 24.69 -6.94 -7.89
C ARG A 49 25.11 -7.01 -9.35
#